data_AF-A0AA52FEQ9-F1
#
_entry.id   AF-A0AA52FEQ9-F1
#
_cell.length_a   1.000
_cell.length_b   1.000
_cell.length_c   1.000
_cell.angle_alpha   90.00
_cell.angle_beta   90.00
_cell.angle_gamma   90.00
#
_symmetry.space_group_name_H-M   'P 1'
#
loop_
_entity.id
_entity.type
_entity.pdbx_description
1 polymer ?
#
loop_
_entity_poly.entity_id
_entity_poly.type
_entity_poly.pdbx_seq_one_letter_code
_entity_poly.pdbx_strand_id
1 'polypeptide(L)'
;MPRICLTLPTNRECSATISAIGEEAAYAARHFDVEVHLLILDSSDERTRAAHAGAVAGLPPTPNVTVHHLDEALQRDFLRRVIDRAGVAKPDLMLDLMLPSDVSYGACTNRAFLIAAALGCRSVHRRDSDSTYQFVDGEPVFPVHHELTSLGRRAADASAAVTETDLDPAYAHRPVSMVGSSFIGELSVDIGEIRRLDEDVYHDVVGLWAPGHWSEERKRELVEESFTGAGHAPFTRDRSTLTLVDPMRVDMCNISFHQEVYERVPLPPATSTIGSDYFLIHLVHDATLPGVLHNRNIENFYTPERRTDAGFVAYQTRFVKFLLSMLYFNFVYDRMGAAGASLLDDRQRVRAATLVAFLRESTELDRTENVLRLDSVDGSYRKLGGRYAQFADLLAARRGRLLDEARQDIEDFALLIEAWDPLVRASRDTELGRTGP
;
A
#
# COMPACT_ATOMS: atom_id res chain seq x y z
N MET A 1 22.76 -12.05 -10.64
CA MET A 1 22.21 -10.70 -10.48
C MET A 1 20.93 -10.78 -9.64
N PRO A 2 20.73 -9.96 -8.58
CA PRO A 2 19.41 -9.78 -7.94
C PRO A 2 18.32 -9.54 -8.96
N ARG A 3 17.15 -10.15 -8.78
CA ARG A 3 15.93 -9.74 -9.47
C ARG A 3 15.12 -8.82 -8.58
N ILE A 4 14.54 -7.76 -9.13
CA ILE A 4 13.61 -6.87 -8.44
C ILE A 4 12.33 -6.73 -9.25
N CYS A 5 11.21 -6.53 -8.57
CA CYS A 5 9.93 -6.24 -9.21
C CYS A 5 9.61 -4.76 -9.01
N LEU A 6 9.63 -3.96 -10.07
CA LEU A 6 9.10 -2.59 -10.07
C LEU A 6 7.66 -2.67 -10.57
N THR A 7 6.68 -2.40 -9.71
CA THR A 7 5.27 -2.69 -9.98
C THR A 7 4.42 -1.43 -10.07
N LEU A 8 3.51 -1.43 -11.05
CA LEU A 8 2.51 -0.41 -11.31
C LEU A 8 1.12 -1.07 -11.47
N PRO A 9 0.33 -1.18 -10.38
CA PRO A 9 -1.08 -1.52 -10.51
C PRO A 9 -1.87 -0.34 -11.07
N THR A 10 -2.79 -0.60 -12.00
CA THR A 10 -3.68 0.42 -12.57
C THR A 10 -5.07 -0.12 -12.90
N ASN A 11 -6.05 0.76 -12.85
CA ASN A 11 -7.43 0.55 -13.29
C ASN A 11 -7.99 1.76 -14.06
N ARG A 12 -7.10 2.64 -14.53
CA ARG A 12 -7.40 3.92 -15.16
C ARG A 12 -6.27 4.31 -16.11
N GLU A 13 -6.49 5.34 -16.92
CA GLU A 13 -5.47 5.85 -17.84
C GLU A 13 -4.23 6.33 -17.07
N CYS A 14 -3.05 5.82 -17.44
CA CYS A 14 -1.77 6.21 -16.87
C CYS A 14 -0.60 5.98 -17.85
N SER A 15 -0.80 6.20 -19.16
CA SER A 15 0.22 5.96 -20.19
C SER A 15 1.49 6.77 -19.95
N ALA A 16 1.35 8.01 -19.46
CA ALA A 16 2.50 8.83 -19.09
C ALA A 16 3.32 8.22 -17.94
N THR A 17 2.64 7.68 -16.92
CA THR A 17 3.26 6.99 -15.78
C THR A 17 3.96 5.70 -16.22
N ILE A 18 3.41 4.97 -17.21
CA ILE A 18 4.05 3.79 -17.80
C ILE A 18 5.39 4.16 -18.46
N SER A 19 5.43 5.26 -19.21
CA SER A 19 6.69 5.75 -19.79
C SER A 19 7.70 6.13 -18.69
N ALA A 20 7.25 6.88 -17.69
CA ALA A 20 8.10 7.36 -16.60
C ALA A 20 8.69 6.20 -15.75
N ILE A 21 7.87 5.20 -15.40
CA ILE A 21 8.36 4.03 -14.65
C ILE A 21 9.28 3.14 -15.50
N GLY A 22 9.11 3.15 -16.84
CA GLY A 22 10.07 2.56 -17.77
C GLY A 22 11.44 3.23 -17.69
N GLU A 23 11.50 4.54 -17.55
CA GLU A 23 12.75 5.28 -17.31
C GLU A 23 13.36 4.95 -15.95
N GLU A 24 12.55 4.81 -14.89
CA GLU A 24 13.01 4.36 -13.57
C GLU A 24 13.59 2.94 -13.61
N ALA A 25 12.92 2.01 -14.30
CA ALA A 25 13.42 0.64 -14.52
C ALA A 25 14.77 0.65 -15.24
N ALA A 26 14.88 1.48 -16.28
CA ALA A 26 16.10 1.61 -17.07
C ALA A 26 17.23 2.27 -16.25
N TYR A 27 16.91 3.24 -15.40
CA TYR A 27 17.83 3.83 -14.44
C TYR A 27 18.36 2.78 -13.46
N ALA A 28 17.48 1.97 -12.88
CA ALA A 28 17.84 0.91 -11.95
C ALA A 28 18.83 -0.10 -12.57
N ALA A 29 18.51 -0.61 -13.77
CA ALA A 29 19.36 -1.61 -14.45
C ALA A 29 20.72 -1.06 -14.90
N ARG A 30 20.83 0.25 -15.15
CA ARG A 30 22.10 0.91 -15.54
C ARG A 30 23.00 1.22 -14.34
N HIS A 31 22.43 1.60 -13.21
CA HIS A 31 23.18 2.09 -12.05
C HIS A 31 23.40 1.02 -10.98
N PHE A 32 22.61 -0.05 -11.01
CA PHE A 32 22.69 -1.16 -10.06
C PHE A 32 22.85 -2.48 -10.83
N ASP A 33 23.62 -3.42 -10.29
CA ASP A 33 23.74 -4.78 -10.82
C ASP A 33 22.47 -5.58 -10.50
N VAL A 34 21.35 -5.23 -11.15
CA VAL A 34 20.01 -5.81 -10.94
C VAL A 34 19.34 -6.17 -12.27
N GLU A 35 18.53 -7.24 -12.23
CA GLU A 35 17.53 -7.58 -13.24
C GLU A 35 16.20 -6.98 -12.80
N VAL A 36 15.63 -6.10 -13.61
CA VAL A 36 14.37 -5.41 -13.30
C VAL A 36 13.23 -6.08 -14.05
N HIS A 37 12.26 -6.59 -13.30
CA HIS A 37 10.96 -6.97 -13.82
C HIS A 37 10.01 -5.79 -13.62
N LEU A 38 9.73 -5.05 -14.69
CA LEU A 38 8.69 -4.00 -14.68
C LEU A 38 7.33 -4.67 -14.84
N LEU A 39 6.52 -4.70 -13.78
CA LEU A 39 5.23 -5.37 -13.73
C LEU A 39 4.09 -4.35 -13.76
N ILE A 40 3.27 -4.39 -14.81
CA ILE A 40 2.07 -3.55 -14.95
C ILE A 40 0.84 -4.46 -14.81
N LEU A 41 0.07 -4.25 -13.74
CA LEU A 41 -1.17 -4.98 -13.48
C LEU A 41 -2.34 -4.12 -13.92
N ASP A 42 -2.89 -4.40 -15.09
CA ASP A 42 -3.88 -3.55 -15.75
C ASP A 42 -5.29 -4.14 -15.62
N SER A 43 -6.11 -3.49 -14.78
CA SER A 43 -7.53 -3.81 -14.57
C SER A 43 -8.44 -2.76 -15.22
N SER A 44 -7.95 -2.04 -16.24
CA SER A 44 -8.68 -0.98 -16.94
C SER A 44 -9.58 -1.53 -18.05
N ASP A 45 -10.48 -0.69 -18.55
CA ASP A 45 -11.28 -1.01 -19.74
C ASP A 45 -10.41 -1.25 -20.98
N GLU A 46 -10.98 -1.89 -22.01
CA GLU A 46 -10.27 -2.29 -23.22
C GLU A 46 -9.58 -1.15 -23.95
N ARG A 47 -10.23 0.02 -24.05
CA ARG A 47 -9.66 1.18 -24.74
C ARG A 47 -8.45 1.72 -23.99
N THR A 48 -8.58 1.86 -22.68
CA THR A 48 -7.49 2.33 -21.80
C THR A 48 -6.33 1.33 -21.81
N ARG A 49 -6.61 0.04 -21.72
CA ARG A 49 -5.60 -1.03 -21.80
C ARG A 49 -4.85 -1.03 -23.14
N ALA A 50 -5.54 -0.77 -24.25
CA ALA A 50 -4.90 -0.67 -25.56
C ALA A 50 -3.93 0.53 -25.63
N ALA A 51 -4.27 1.66 -25.00
CA ALA A 51 -3.36 2.80 -24.88
C ALA A 51 -2.12 2.45 -24.03
N HIS A 52 -2.32 1.76 -22.91
CA HIS A 52 -1.21 1.25 -22.07
C HIS A 52 -0.30 0.30 -22.84
N ALA A 53 -0.86 -0.65 -23.61
CA ALA A 53 -0.08 -1.54 -24.45
C ALA A 53 0.77 -0.77 -25.48
N GLY A 54 0.22 0.31 -26.06
CA GLY A 54 0.97 1.23 -26.92
C GLY A 54 2.11 1.93 -26.20
N ALA A 55 1.89 2.40 -24.96
CA ALA A 55 2.94 3.01 -24.13
C ALA A 55 4.05 2.00 -23.79
N VAL A 56 3.69 0.77 -23.43
CA VAL A 56 4.64 -0.33 -23.17
C VAL A 56 5.46 -0.66 -24.41
N ALA A 57 4.82 -0.79 -25.58
CA ALA A 57 5.51 -1.06 -26.83
C ALA A 57 6.43 0.10 -27.26
N GLY A 58 6.16 1.32 -26.79
CA GLY A 58 7.00 2.50 -27.00
C GLY A 58 8.22 2.59 -26.09
N LEU A 59 8.34 1.74 -25.06
CA LEU A 59 9.48 1.75 -24.15
C LEU A 59 10.76 1.34 -24.88
N PRO A 60 11.89 2.04 -24.68
CA PRO A 60 13.15 1.69 -25.30
C PRO A 60 13.66 0.35 -24.74
N PRO A 61 14.16 -0.57 -25.60
CA PRO A 61 14.73 -1.83 -25.14
C PRO A 61 15.95 -1.53 -24.27
N THR A 62 15.89 -1.97 -23.01
CA THR A 62 16.97 -1.74 -22.04
C THR A 62 17.52 -3.07 -21.55
N PRO A 63 18.85 -3.30 -21.61
CA PRO A 63 19.46 -4.49 -21.04
C PRO A 63 19.04 -4.69 -19.58
N ASN A 64 18.78 -5.94 -19.20
CA ASN A 64 18.37 -6.33 -17.84
C ASN A 64 17.00 -5.77 -17.38
N VAL A 65 16.18 -5.23 -18.30
CA VAL A 65 14.79 -4.86 -18.02
C VAL A 65 13.85 -5.79 -18.81
N THR A 66 12.93 -6.45 -18.10
CA THR A 66 11.85 -7.23 -18.71
C THR A 66 10.51 -6.64 -18.30
N VAL A 67 9.69 -6.25 -19.28
CA VAL A 67 8.36 -5.66 -19.03
C VAL A 67 7.28 -6.73 -19.10
N HIS A 68 6.39 -6.74 -18.12
CA HIS A 68 5.25 -7.63 -17.99
C HIS A 68 3.98 -6.79 -17.92
N HIS A 69 3.22 -6.70 -19.01
CA HIS A 69 1.90 -6.06 -19.02
C HIS A 69 0.83 -7.15 -18.94
N LEU A 70 0.15 -7.24 -17.80
CA LEU A 70 -0.84 -8.28 -17.54
C LEU A 70 -2.23 -7.65 -17.45
N ASP A 71 -3.11 -8.06 -18.34
CA ASP A 71 -4.53 -7.79 -18.20
C ASP A 71 -5.17 -8.64 -17.09
N GLU A 72 -6.42 -8.37 -16.76
CA GLU A 72 -7.11 -9.10 -15.70
C GLU A 72 -7.24 -10.61 -16.00
N ALA A 73 -7.39 -11.00 -17.27
CA ALA A 73 -7.55 -12.41 -17.64
C ALA A 73 -6.26 -13.20 -17.36
N LEU A 74 -5.10 -12.65 -17.75
CA LEU A 74 -3.79 -13.23 -17.46
C LEU A 74 -3.52 -13.30 -15.96
N GLN A 75 -3.90 -12.25 -15.22
CA GLN A 75 -3.81 -12.23 -13.76
C GLN A 75 -4.67 -13.32 -13.13
N ARG A 76 -5.93 -13.45 -13.55
CA ARG A 76 -6.87 -14.49 -13.08
C ARG A 76 -6.36 -15.89 -13.36
N ASP A 77 -5.85 -16.13 -14.56
CA ASP A 77 -5.31 -17.43 -14.95
C ASP A 77 -4.07 -17.81 -14.14
N PHE A 78 -3.18 -16.84 -13.87
CA PHE A 78 -2.05 -17.04 -12.98
C PHE A 78 -2.51 -17.41 -11.57
N LEU A 79 -3.42 -16.61 -10.99
CA LEU A 79 -3.92 -16.86 -9.62
C LEU A 79 -4.60 -18.22 -9.49
N ARG A 80 -5.42 -18.62 -10.46
CA ARG A 80 -6.05 -19.96 -10.47
C ARG A 80 -5.01 -21.08 -10.39
N ARG A 81 -3.96 -21.02 -11.23
CA ARG A 81 -2.88 -22.02 -11.20
C ARG A 81 -2.16 -22.05 -9.85
N VAL A 82 -1.90 -20.89 -9.25
CA VAL A 82 -1.27 -20.79 -7.93
C VAL A 82 -2.17 -21.37 -6.84
N ILE A 83 -3.45 -20.99 -6.82
CA ILE A 83 -4.45 -21.45 -5.86
C ILE A 83 -4.65 -22.97 -5.95
N ASP A 84 -4.79 -23.50 -7.17
CA ASP A 84 -4.96 -24.93 -7.42
C ASP A 84 -3.74 -25.72 -6.94
N ARG A 85 -2.53 -25.23 -7.22
CA ARG A 85 -1.28 -25.86 -6.78
C ARG A 85 -1.07 -25.73 -5.26
N ALA A 86 -1.48 -24.63 -4.65
CA ALA A 86 -1.38 -24.42 -3.21
C ALA A 86 -2.33 -25.32 -2.42
N GLY A 87 -3.40 -25.83 -3.05
CA GLY A 87 -4.35 -26.74 -2.41
C GLY A 87 -5.09 -26.08 -1.23
N VAL A 88 -5.38 -24.78 -1.34
CA VAL A 88 -6.08 -24.03 -0.28
C VAL A 88 -7.53 -24.50 -0.13
N ALA A 89 -8.07 -24.45 1.10
CA ALA A 89 -9.38 -25.03 1.40
C ALA A 89 -10.58 -24.32 0.73
N LYS A 90 -10.45 -23.04 0.41
CA LYS A 90 -11.51 -22.21 -0.20
C LYS A 90 -10.98 -21.51 -1.46
N PRO A 91 -10.77 -22.24 -2.57
CA PRO A 91 -10.08 -21.70 -3.75
C PRO A 91 -10.81 -20.51 -4.39
N ASP A 92 -12.13 -20.59 -4.52
CA ASP A 92 -12.93 -19.50 -5.13
C ASP A 92 -12.87 -18.22 -4.28
N LEU A 93 -13.05 -18.35 -2.95
CA LEU A 93 -12.89 -17.21 -2.04
C LEU A 93 -11.48 -16.63 -2.11
N MET A 94 -10.45 -17.47 -2.18
CA MET A 94 -9.07 -17.01 -2.27
C MET A 94 -8.81 -16.22 -3.56
N LEU A 95 -9.43 -16.63 -4.66
CA LEU A 95 -9.40 -15.87 -5.91
C LEU A 95 -10.13 -14.53 -5.75
N ASP A 96 -11.31 -14.52 -5.14
CA ASP A 96 -12.11 -13.31 -4.93
C ASP A 96 -11.41 -12.30 -4.00
N LEU A 97 -10.65 -12.76 -2.99
CA LEU A 97 -9.86 -11.89 -2.11
C LEU A 97 -8.66 -11.25 -2.83
N MET A 98 -8.08 -11.90 -3.84
CA MET A 98 -6.93 -11.37 -4.59
C MET A 98 -7.32 -10.67 -5.89
N LEU A 99 -8.51 -10.96 -6.41
CA LEU A 99 -9.04 -10.37 -7.64
C LEU A 99 -10.54 -10.05 -7.52
N PRO A 100 -10.92 -9.16 -6.57
CA PRO A 100 -12.30 -8.74 -6.41
C PRO A 100 -12.78 -7.91 -7.60
N SER A 101 -14.09 -7.85 -7.80
CA SER A 101 -14.71 -6.99 -8.83
C SER A 101 -14.60 -5.50 -8.53
N ASP A 102 -14.46 -5.14 -7.25
CA ASP A 102 -14.30 -3.76 -6.79
C ASP A 102 -12.83 -3.41 -6.51
N VAL A 103 -12.53 -2.12 -6.44
CA VAL A 103 -11.17 -1.63 -6.15
C VAL A 103 -10.69 -2.11 -4.78
N SER A 104 -9.53 -2.76 -4.75
CA SER A 104 -8.83 -3.13 -3.51
C SER A 104 -7.32 -2.87 -3.67
N TYR A 105 -6.80 -1.97 -2.82
CA TYR A 105 -5.39 -1.58 -2.81
C TYR A 105 -4.48 -2.71 -2.30
N GLY A 106 -4.95 -3.48 -1.32
CA GLY A 106 -4.22 -4.66 -0.85
C GLY A 106 -4.27 -5.81 -1.86
N ALA A 107 -5.42 -6.09 -2.48
CA ALA A 107 -5.53 -7.19 -3.44
C ALA A 107 -4.65 -7.00 -4.69
N CYS A 108 -4.56 -5.78 -5.24
CA CYS A 108 -3.64 -5.51 -6.36
C CYS A 108 -2.17 -5.69 -5.95
N THR A 109 -1.80 -5.28 -4.74
CA THR A 109 -0.43 -5.44 -4.23
C THR A 109 -0.11 -6.91 -3.93
N ASN A 110 -1.08 -7.68 -3.42
CA ASN A 110 -0.94 -9.13 -3.19
C ASN A 110 -0.70 -9.89 -4.50
N ARG A 111 -1.39 -9.51 -5.58
CA ARG A 111 -1.10 -10.04 -6.92
C ARG A 111 0.34 -9.76 -7.33
N ALA A 112 0.82 -8.53 -7.13
CA ALA A 112 2.21 -8.18 -7.42
C ALA A 112 3.20 -8.99 -6.58
N PHE A 113 2.90 -9.24 -5.29
CA PHE A 113 3.74 -10.06 -4.41
C PHE A 113 3.86 -11.51 -4.89
N LEU A 114 2.75 -12.15 -5.27
CA LEU A 114 2.80 -13.52 -5.80
C LEU A 114 3.57 -13.56 -7.12
N ILE A 115 3.30 -12.63 -8.05
CA ILE A 115 4.00 -12.58 -9.33
C ILE A 115 5.50 -12.31 -9.13
N ALA A 116 5.88 -11.41 -8.22
CA ALA A 116 7.27 -11.17 -7.86
C ALA A 116 7.96 -12.44 -7.31
N ALA A 117 7.26 -13.22 -6.48
CA ALA A 117 7.76 -14.51 -6.01
C ALA A 117 7.95 -15.52 -7.16
N ALA A 118 7.02 -15.57 -8.12
CA ALA A 118 7.13 -16.42 -9.33
C ALA A 118 8.33 -16.02 -10.21
N LEU A 119 8.61 -14.72 -10.30
CA LEU A 119 9.75 -14.19 -11.05
C LEU A 119 11.09 -14.34 -10.31
N GLY A 120 11.05 -14.73 -9.02
CA GLY A 120 12.23 -14.86 -8.16
C GLY A 120 12.82 -13.53 -7.71
N CYS A 121 11.98 -12.49 -7.60
CA CYS A 121 12.38 -11.15 -7.20
C CYS A 121 12.70 -11.08 -5.69
N ARG A 122 13.80 -10.43 -5.32
CA ARG A 122 14.21 -10.24 -3.92
C ARG A 122 13.53 -9.05 -3.23
N SER A 123 12.91 -8.19 -4.02
CA SER A 123 12.19 -7.02 -3.56
C SER A 123 11.06 -6.65 -4.51
N VAL A 124 10.04 -5.99 -3.96
CA VAL A 124 8.95 -5.36 -4.70
C VAL A 124 9.02 -3.86 -4.41
N HIS A 125 8.96 -3.05 -5.47
CA HIS A 125 9.01 -1.59 -5.45
C HIS A 125 7.71 -1.09 -6.07
N ARG A 126 6.85 -0.45 -5.30
CA ARG A 126 5.51 -0.02 -5.74
C ARG A 126 5.51 1.46 -6.11
N ARG A 127 4.85 1.76 -7.23
CA ARG A 127 4.41 3.10 -7.64
C ARG A 127 2.91 3.09 -7.91
N ASP A 128 2.25 4.21 -7.65
CA ASP A 128 0.83 4.37 -7.96
C ASP A 128 0.64 5.12 -9.30
N SER A 129 -0.45 4.81 -10.00
CA SER A 129 -0.76 5.33 -11.34
C SER A 129 -0.98 6.85 -11.39
N ASP A 130 -1.29 7.48 -10.26
CA ASP A 130 -1.62 8.90 -10.10
C ASP A 130 -0.50 9.71 -9.43
N SER A 131 0.74 9.39 -9.81
CA SER A 131 1.94 10.10 -9.36
C SER A 131 2.94 10.39 -10.48
N THR A 132 3.78 11.41 -10.27
CA THR A 132 4.93 11.73 -11.14
C THR A 132 6.20 11.89 -10.31
N TYR A 133 7.36 11.79 -10.95
CA TYR A 133 8.64 12.10 -10.32
C TYR A 133 8.85 13.61 -10.25
N GLN A 134 9.61 14.04 -9.24
CA GLN A 134 10.18 15.38 -9.21
C GLN A 134 11.37 15.47 -10.16
N PHE A 135 11.72 16.68 -10.59
CA PHE A 135 12.83 16.94 -11.51
C PHE A 135 13.82 17.94 -10.91
N VAL A 136 15.11 17.69 -11.10
CA VAL A 136 16.19 18.63 -10.81
C VAL A 136 17.08 18.74 -12.05
N ASP A 137 17.31 19.97 -12.50
CA ASP A 137 18.12 20.26 -13.70
C ASP A 137 17.65 19.48 -14.95
N GLY A 138 16.34 19.21 -15.05
CA GLY A 138 15.72 18.45 -16.14
C GLY A 138 15.78 16.93 -16.00
N GLU A 139 16.41 16.42 -14.96
CA GLU A 139 16.54 14.98 -14.70
C GLU A 139 15.53 14.51 -13.64
N PRO A 140 14.87 13.36 -13.85
CA PRO A 140 13.94 12.79 -12.88
C PRO A 140 14.65 12.26 -11.63
N VAL A 141 14.03 12.49 -10.47
CA VAL A 141 14.52 12.05 -9.16
C VAL A 141 13.86 10.71 -8.82
N PHE A 142 14.49 9.62 -9.23
CA PHE A 142 13.93 8.27 -9.04
C PHE A 142 14.08 7.75 -7.60
N PRO A 143 12.99 7.33 -6.93
CA PRO A 143 13.06 6.72 -5.60
C PRO A 143 13.87 5.42 -5.54
N VAL A 144 13.85 4.62 -6.63
CA VAL A 144 14.57 3.32 -6.71
C VAL A 144 16.07 3.43 -6.38
N HIS A 145 16.65 4.63 -6.52
CA HIS A 145 18.03 4.89 -6.12
C HIS A 145 18.29 4.56 -4.65
N HIS A 146 17.49 5.09 -3.73
CA HIS A 146 17.66 4.83 -2.29
C HIS A 146 17.19 3.41 -1.92
N GLU A 147 16.14 2.95 -2.58
CA GLU A 147 15.61 1.59 -2.38
C GLU A 147 16.69 0.53 -2.66
N LEU A 148 17.36 0.58 -3.82
CA LEU A 148 18.40 -0.39 -4.19
C LEU A 148 19.75 -0.19 -3.49
N THR A 149 19.99 1.00 -2.94
CA THR A 149 21.22 1.28 -2.18
C THR A 149 21.25 0.54 -0.83
N SER A 150 20.07 0.30 -0.23
CA SER A 150 19.97 -0.13 1.17
C SER A 150 19.15 -1.40 1.37
N LEU A 151 18.08 -1.64 0.59
CA LEU A 151 17.14 -2.73 0.85
C LEU A 151 17.83 -4.11 0.84
N GLY A 152 17.52 -4.94 1.83
CA GLY A 152 18.07 -6.28 2.00
C GLY A 152 19.52 -6.33 2.52
N ARG A 153 20.25 -5.20 2.56
CA ARG A 153 21.58 -5.13 3.19
C ARG A 153 21.44 -5.19 4.71
N ARG A 154 22.46 -5.66 5.41
CA ARG A 154 22.50 -5.53 6.88
C ARG A 154 22.51 -4.05 7.23
N ALA A 155 21.79 -3.66 8.28
CA ALA A 155 21.68 -2.26 8.68
C ALA A 155 23.06 -1.62 8.95
N ALA A 156 24.00 -2.36 9.54
CA ALA A 156 25.40 -1.92 9.71
C ALA A 156 26.13 -1.61 8.38
N ASP A 157 25.80 -2.31 7.31
CA ASP A 157 26.41 -2.08 5.99
C ASP A 157 25.69 -0.94 5.24
N ALA A 158 24.38 -0.79 5.48
CA ALA A 158 23.56 0.28 4.91
C ALA A 158 23.86 1.65 5.55
N SER A 159 24.30 1.69 6.81
CA SER A 159 24.61 2.96 7.51
C SER A 159 25.67 3.81 6.81
N ALA A 160 26.58 3.17 6.07
CA ALA A 160 27.61 3.87 5.29
C ALA A 160 27.09 4.53 4.00
N ALA A 161 25.87 4.18 3.56
CA ALA A 161 25.27 4.65 2.31
C ALA A 161 24.07 5.58 2.51
N VAL A 162 23.69 5.86 3.76
CA VAL A 162 22.64 6.83 4.12
C VAL A 162 23.24 8.14 4.62
N THR A 163 22.43 9.19 4.64
CA THR A 163 22.86 10.50 5.18
C THR A 163 22.93 10.52 6.70
N GLU A 164 22.02 9.79 7.36
CA GLU A 164 21.84 9.78 8.81
C GLU A 164 21.51 8.37 9.30
N THR A 165 21.99 7.99 10.48
CA THR A 165 21.61 6.74 11.14
C THR A 165 21.04 7.07 12.51
N ASP A 166 19.74 6.84 12.65
CA ASP A 166 18.98 6.90 13.90
C ASP A 166 18.36 5.52 14.16
N LEU A 167 19.24 4.53 14.30
CA LEU A 167 18.88 3.14 14.56
C LEU A 167 19.65 2.66 15.78
N ASP A 168 18.95 2.02 16.72
CA ASP A 168 19.58 1.35 17.85
C ASP A 168 20.61 0.31 17.33
N PRO A 169 21.89 0.38 17.77
CA PRO A 169 22.92 -0.58 17.39
C PRO A 169 22.54 -2.05 17.62
N ALA A 170 21.62 -2.34 18.55
CA ALA A 170 21.08 -3.68 18.77
C ALA A 170 20.48 -4.28 17.49
N TYR A 171 19.94 -3.46 16.59
CA TYR A 171 19.31 -3.89 15.34
C TYR A 171 20.26 -3.89 14.14
N ALA A 172 21.52 -3.46 14.31
CA ALA A 172 22.48 -3.28 13.22
C ALA A 172 22.78 -4.56 12.42
N HIS A 173 22.57 -5.73 13.02
CA HIS A 173 22.80 -7.03 12.38
C HIS A 173 21.65 -7.48 11.46
N ARG A 174 20.46 -6.88 11.59
CA ARG A 174 19.25 -7.23 10.83
C ARG A 174 19.29 -6.64 9.41
N PRO A 175 18.61 -7.26 8.43
CA PRO A 175 18.48 -6.68 7.10
C PRO A 175 17.53 -5.47 7.11
N VAL A 176 17.81 -4.48 6.27
CA VAL A 176 16.87 -3.41 5.92
C VAL A 176 15.70 -4.04 5.19
N SER A 177 14.52 -3.97 5.80
CA SER A 177 13.32 -4.72 5.37
C SER A 177 12.35 -3.89 4.53
N MET A 178 12.44 -2.57 4.64
CA MET A 178 11.62 -1.60 3.92
C MET A 178 12.44 -0.35 3.61
N VAL A 179 12.28 0.20 2.40
CA VAL A 179 12.82 1.51 2.04
C VAL A 179 11.75 2.28 1.32
N GLY A 180 11.51 3.53 1.67
CA GLY A 180 10.50 4.34 0.99
C GLY A 180 10.53 5.80 1.38
N SER A 181 9.59 6.54 0.81
CA SER A 181 9.29 7.90 1.20
C SER A 181 7.81 8.22 0.97
N SER A 182 7.47 9.49 1.06
CA SER A 182 6.09 9.96 0.92
C SER A 182 5.90 10.62 -0.45
N PHE A 183 4.88 11.45 -0.55
CA PHE A 183 4.57 12.30 -1.68
C PHE A 183 4.58 13.78 -1.28
N ILE A 184 4.65 14.66 -2.27
CA ILE A 184 4.28 16.06 -2.17
C ILE A 184 3.03 16.33 -3.02
N GLY A 185 2.35 17.46 -2.79
CA GLY A 185 1.23 17.88 -3.65
C GLY A 185 -0.12 17.63 -3.00
N GLU A 186 -1.07 17.06 -3.76
CA GLU A 186 -2.43 16.80 -3.28
C GLU A 186 -2.45 15.78 -2.13
N LEU A 187 -3.43 15.87 -1.24
CA LEU A 187 -3.60 14.90 -0.14
C LEU A 187 -3.81 13.48 -0.69
N SER A 188 -3.43 12.45 0.06
CA SER A 188 -3.69 11.06 -0.37
C SER A 188 -5.19 10.73 -0.43
N VAL A 189 -6.00 11.43 0.37
CA VAL A 189 -7.47 11.32 0.41
C VAL A 189 -8.12 12.65 0.04
N ASP A 190 -9.13 12.61 -0.84
CA ASP A 190 -9.87 13.81 -1.28
C ASP A 190 -10.85 14.32 -0.21
N ILE A 191 -10.30 14.86 0.88
CA ILE A 191 -11.02 15.45 2.01
C ILE A 191 -10.73 16.94 2.18
N GLY A 192 -9.89 17.53 1.32
CA GLY A 192 -9.54 18.95 1.40
C GLY A 192 -10.73 19.90 1.18
N GLU A 193 -11.80 19.45 0.50
CA GLU A 193 -13.04 20.22 0.41
C GLU A 193 -13.75 20.35 1.75
N ILE A 194 -13.74 19.31 2.60
CA ILE A 194 -14.35 19.36 3.93
C ILE A 194 -13.72 20.51 4.73
N ARG A 195 -12.38 20.61 4.72
CA ARG A 195 -11.65 21.70 5.40
C ARG A 195 -12.04 23.09 4.89
N ARG A 196 -12.28 23.23 3.57
CA ARG A 196 -12.69 24.51 2.97
C ARG A 196 -14.12 24.89 3.34
N LEU A 197 -14.99 23.90 3.53
CA LEU A 197 -16.39 24.13 3.88
C LEU A 197 -16.56 24.42 5.38
N ASP A 198 -15.90 23.64 6.24
CA ASP A 198 -15.98 23.76 7.69
C ASP A 198 -14.77 23.06 8.35
N GLU A 199 -13.88 23.84 8.97
CA GLU A 199 -12.65 23.32 9.62
C GLU A 199 -12.94 22.46 10.85
N ASP A 200 -14.00 22.78 11.61
CA ASP A 200 -14.40 21.96 12.77
C ASP A 200 -14.89 20.60 12.28
N VAL A 201 -15.66 20.55 11.19
CA VAL A 201 -16.10 19.28 10.58
C VAL A 201 -14.92 18.47 10.04
N TYR A 202 -13.93 19.12 9.43
CA TYR A 202 -12.71 18.44 9.02
C TYR A 202 -12.01 17.78 10.20
N HIS A 203 -11.84 18.53 11.29
CA HIS A 203 -11.24 18.01 12.51
C HIS A 203 -12.05 16.86 13.11
N ASP A 204 -13.37 17.01 13.22
CA ASP A 204 -14.26 15.99 13.75
C ASP A 204 -14.15 14.68 12.98
N VAL A 205 -14.19 14.74 11.64
CA VAL A 205 -14.22 13.55 10.79
C VAL A 205 -12.84 12.89 10.66
N VAL A 206 -11.78 13.68 10.46
CA VAL A 206 -10.41 13.13 10.36
C VAL A 206 -9.98 12.54 11.71
N GLY A 207 -10.37 13.17 12.83
CA GLY A 207 -10.08 12.69 14.18
C GLY A 207 -10.71 11.32 14.50
N LEU A 208 -11.72 10.87 13.74
CA LEU A 208 -12.36 9.55 13.94
C LEU A 208 -11.42 8.37 13.66
N TRP A 209 -10.30 8.59 12.96
CA TRP A 209 -9.28 7.55 12.77
C TRP A 209 -8.64 7.14 14.10
N ALA A 210 -8.64 8.04 15.10
CA ALA A 210 -7.94 7.84 16.36
C ALA A 210 -8.65 6.79 17.22
N PRO A 211 -7.93 6.09 18.11
CA PRO A 211 -8.54 5.31 19.17
C PRO A 211 -9.45 6.20 20.04
N GLY A 212 -10.65 5.71 20.38
CA GLY A 212 -11.63 6.49 21.14
C GLY A 212 -11.13 7.00 22.51
N HIS A 213 -10.15 6.33 23.11
CA HIS A 213 -9.57 6.69 24.41
C HIS A 213 -8.47 7.78 24.34
N TRP A 214 -8.07 8.22 23.14
CA TRP A 214 -7.06 9.28 23.00
C TRP A 214 -7.58 10.64 23.46
N SER A 215 -6.68 11.47 23.99
CA SER A 215 -7.00 12.85 24.35
C SER A 215 -7.23 13.71 23.10
N GLU A 216 -8.00 14.79 23.27
CA GLU A 216 -8.30 15.71 22.17
C GLU A 216 -7.06 16.43 21.63
N GLU A 217 -6.04 16.65 22.45
CA GLU A 217 -4.75 17.21 21.99
C GLU A 217 -4.05 16.25 21.02
N ARG A 218 -4.00 14.96 21.35
CA ARG A 218 -3.39 13.95 20.46
C ARG A 218 -4.18 13.78 19.17
N LYS A 219 -5.51 13.84 19.24
CA LYS A 219 -6.36 13.82 18.04
C LYS A 219 -6.09 15.04 17.16
N ARG A 220 -5.92 16.23 17.73
CA ARG A 220 -5.53 17.44 16.98
C ARG A 220 -4.20 17.26 16.25
N GLU A 221 -3.17 16.80 16.95
CA GLU A 221 -1.85 16.55 16.35
C GLU A 221 -1.93 15.59 15.17
N LEU A 222 -2.69 14.51 15.34
CA LEU A 222 -2.93 13.51 14.32
C LEU A 222 -3.68 14.05 13.10
N VAL A 223 -4.69 14.90 13.31
CA VAL A 223 -5.46 15.55 12.23
C VAL A 223 -4.57 16.44 11.38
N GLU A 224 -3.66 17.20 11.99
CA GLU A 224 -2.75 18.08 11.25
C GLU A 224 -1.75 17.32 10.38
N GLU A 225 -1.36 16.12 10.80
CA GLU A 225 -0.42 15.28 10.06
C GLU A 225 -1.09 14.40 9.00
N SER A 226 -2.29 13.90 9.28
CA SER A 226 -2.94 12.87 8.46
C SER A 226 -3.12 13.27 7.00
N PHE A 227 -2.76 12.36 6.09
CA PHE A 227 -2.96 12.46 4.64
C PHE A 227 -2.18 13.58 3.92
N THR A 228 -1.32 14.31 4.61
CA THR A 228 -0.57 15.45 4.05
C THR A 228 0.74 15.05 3.35
N GLY A 229 1.17 13.80 3.53
CA GLY A 229 2.44 13.31 3.01
C GLY A 229 3.63 14.10 3.55
N ALA A 230 4.59 14.42 2.68
CA ALA A 230 5.74 15.28 2.99
C ALA A 230 5.48 16.77 2.69
N GLY A 231 4.22 17.18 2.50
CA GLY A 231 3.82 18.57 2.24
C GLY A 231 4.07 19.02 0.80
N HIS A 232 4.72 20.16 0.60
CA HIS A 232 4.88 20.80 -0.72
C HIS A 232 6.34 21.18 -1.05
N ALA A 233 7.29 20.83 -0.20
CA ALA A 233 8.68 21.24 -0.41
C ALA A 233 9.30 20.43 -1.57
N PRO A 234 9.80 21.09 -2.63
CA PRO A 234 10.42 20.38 -3.73
C PRO A 234 11.75 19.75 -3.29
N PHE A 235 12.13 18.68 -3.98
CA PHE A 235 13.41 18.02 -3.81
C PHE A 235 14.55 18.98 -4.19
N THR A 236 15.59 19.02 -3.35
CA THR A 236 16.76 19.89 -3.55
C THR A 236 18.08 19.12 -3.50
N ARG A 237 18.16 18.10 -2.66
CA ARG A 237 19.31 17.21 -2.52
C ARG A 237 18.87 15.92 -1.83
N ASP A 238 19.65 14.87 -2.01
CA ASP A 238 19.41 13.61 -1.32
C ASP A 238 19.57 13.73 0.19
N ARG A 239 18.59 13.17 0.90
CA ARG A 239 18.65 12.85 2.32
C ARG A 239 17.99 11.50 2.55
N SER A 240 18.67 10.64 3.29
CA SER A 240 18.12 9.35 3.74
C SER A 240 18.54 9.04 5.17
N THR A 241 17.63 8.42 5.92
CA THR A 241 17.80 8.08 7.34
C THR A 241 17.55 6.59 7.54
N LEU A 242 18.55 5.86 8.03
CA LEU A 242 18.41 4.49 8.52
C LEU A 242 17.82 4.52 9.92
N THR A 243 16.62 3.96 10.10
CA THR A 243 15.86 4.02 11.37
C THR A 243 14.80 2.92 11.46
N LEU A 244 13.99 2.91 12.50
CA LEU A 244 12.68 2.27 12.49
C LEU A 244 11.71 3.28 11.87
N VAL A 245 11.35 3.06 10.60
CA VAL A 245 10.60 4.06 9.82
C VAL A 245 9.20 4.24 10.40
N ASP A 246 8.90 5.45 10.82
CA ASP A 246 7.58 5.88 11.29
C ASP A 246 6.52 5.66 10.17
N PRO A 247 5.44 4.90 10.44
CA PRO A 247 4.38 4.67 9.46
C PRO A 247 3.71 5.93 8.91
N MET A 248 3.76 7.06 9.63
CA MET A 248 3.21 8.34 9.18
C MET A 248 4.11 9.09 8.19
N ARG A 249 5.33 8.60 7.91
CA ARG A 249 6.33 9.27 7.07
C ARG A 249 6.56 8.63 5.72
N VAL A 250 5.86 7.54 5.42
CA VAL A 250 6.03 6.76 4.20
C VAL A 250 4.66 6.37 3.65
N ASP A 251 4.52 6.39 2.33
CA ASP A 251 3.26 6.07 1.67
C ASP A 251 3.43 4.91 0.69
N MET A 252 2.37 4.12 0.54
CA MET A 252 2.38 2.92 -0.29
C MET A 252 2.63 3.20 -1.78
N CYS A 253 2.43 4.43 -2.23
CA CYS A 253 2.73 4.88 -3.59
C CYS A 253 4.23 5.05 -3.87
N ASN A 254 5.10 4.99 -2.85
CA ASN A 254 6.54 5.24 -2.99
C ASN A 254 7.35 4.40 -1.98
N ILE A 255 7.24 3.08 -2.11
CA ILE A 255 7.77 2.13 -1.13
C ILE A 255 8.35 0.88 -1.78
N SER A 256 9.30 0.27 -1.08
CA SER A 256 9.82 -1.04 -1.42
C SER A 256 9.91 -1.96 -0.20
N PHE A 257 9.60 -3.25 -0.43
CA PHE A 257 9.65 -4.30 0.57
C PHE A 257 10.61 -5.41 0.16
N HIS A 258 11.40 -5.90 1.12
CA HIS A 258 12.24 -7.07 0.94
C HIS A 258 11.39 -8.37 0.94
N GLN A 259 11.86 -9.42 0.26
CA GLN A 259 11.16 -10.70 0.14
C GLN A 259 10.77 -11.33 1.47
N GLU A 260 11.61 -11.20 2.51
CA GLU A 260 11.29 -11.76 3.84
C GLU A 260 10.14 -11.01 4.55
N VAL A 261 9.62 -9.91 3.97
CA VAL A 261 8.39 -9.24 4.41
C VAL A 261 7.21 -9.66 3.53
N TYR A 262 7.27 -9.37 2.22
CA TYR A 262 6.11 -9.52 1.34
C TYR A 262 5.70 -10.99 1.12
N GLU A 263 6.64 -11.93 1.25
CA GLU A 263 6.35 -13.37 1.16
C GLU A 263 5.80 -13.95 2.48
N ARG A 264 5.83 -13.19 3.58
CA ARG A 264 5.36 -13.65 4.90
C ARG A 264 3.94 -13.21 5.20
N VAL A 265 3.61 -11.99 4.84
CA VAL A 265 2.33 -11.37 5.18
C VAL A 265 1.80 -10.61 3.95
N PRO A 266 0.58 -10.94 3.47
CA PRO A 266 -0.11 -10.15 2.46
C PRO A 266 -0.65 -8.85 3.05
N LEU A 267 -1.26 -8.02 2.22
CA LEU A 267 -2.03 -6.86 2.63
C LEU A 267 -3.53 -7.20 2.75
N PRO A 268 -4.28 -6.45 3.59
CA PRO A 268 -5.72 -6.61 3.71
C PRO A 268 -6.44 -6.52 2.35
N PRO A 269 -7.26 -7.51 1.96
CA PRO A 269 -7.93 -7.53 0.66
C PRO A 269 -9.17 -6.62 0.58
N ALA A 270 -9.49 -5.88 1.65
CA ALA A 270 -10.69 -5.07 1.81
C ALA A 270 -11.01 -4.22 0.57
N THR A 271 -12.18 -4.44 -0.02
CA THR A 271 -12.64 -3.67 -1.19
C THR A 271 -13.16 -2.32 -0.75
N SER A 272 -12.91 -1.30 -1.57
CA SER A 272 -13.34 0.07 -1.33
C SER A 272 -12.95 0.56 0.06
N THR A 273 -11.70 0.33 0.48
CA THR A 273 -11.14 0.82 1.74
C THR A 273 -9.76 1.42 1.48
N ILE A 274 -9.62 2.75 1.65
CA ILE A 274 -8.31 3.43 1.53
C ILE A 274 -7.46 3.11 2.76
N GLY A 275 -6.12 3.15 2.64
CA GLY A 275 -5.19 3.05 3.78
C GLY A 275 -5.03 1.64 4.36
N SER A 276 -5.88 0.68 3.97
CA SER A 276 -5.77 -0.72 4.41
C SER A 276 -4.45 -1.37 3.95
N ASP A 277 -3.86 -0.89 2.86
CA ASP A 277 -2.58 -1.35 2.33
C ASP A 277 -1.35 -0.88 3.13
N TYR A 278 -1.52 -0.07 4.18
CA TYR A 278 -0.43 0.42 5.04
C TYR A 278 -0.03 -0.59 6.13
N PHE A 279 -0.75 -1.72 6.26
CA PHE A 279 -0.53 -2.70 7.32
C PHE A 279 0.93 -3.19 7.41
N LEU A 280 1.61 -3.42 6.27
CA LEU A 280 3.01 -3.86 6.27
C LEU A 280 3.98 -2.81 6.80
N ILE A 281 3.65 -1.52 6.69
CA ILE A 281 4.47 -0.43 7.21
C ILE A 281 4.48 -0.51 8.75
N HIS A 282 3.29 -0.62 9.34
CA HIS A 282 3.13 -0.85 10.79
C HIS A 282 3.82 -2.14 11.25
N LEU A 283 3.64 -3.25 10.52
CA LEU A 283 4.28 -4.51 10.85
C LEU A 283 5.82 -4.39 10.87
N VAL A 284 6.43 -3.75 9.88
CA VAL A 284 7.88 -3.56 9.81
C VAL A 284 8.37 -2.72 10.99
N HIS A 285 7.69 -1.59 11.25
CA HIS A 285 8.00 -0.70 12.37
C HIS A 285 7.90 -1.44 13.72
N ASP A 286 6.75 -2.04 14.01
CA ASP A 286 6.44 -2.65 15.30
C ASP A 286 7.22 -3.95 15.54
N ALA A 287 7.57 -4.68 14.48
CA ALA A 287 8.48 -5.82 14.59
C ALA A 287 9.94 -5.40 14.80
N THR A 288 10.24 -4.09 14.90
CA THR A 288 11.58 -3.50 15.08
C THR A 288 12.55 -3.87 13.96
N LEU A 289 12.04 -4.01 12.73
CA LEU A 289 12.85 -4.29 11.55
C LEU A 289 13.43 -2.98 11.00
N PRO A 290 14.75 -2.90 10.71
CA PRO A 290 15.33 -1.69 10.15
C PRO A 290 14.72 -1.31 8.80
N GLY A 291 14.55 -0.01 8.58
CA GLY A 291 14.15 0.57 7.31
C GLY A 291 14.96 1.82 6.95
N VAL A 292 14.79 2.31 5.73
CA VAL A 292 15.34 3.60 5.30
C VAL A 292 14.23 4.52 4.82
N LEU A 293 14.16 5.71 5.41
CA LEU A 293 13.31 6.80 4.94
C LEU A 293 14.16 7.72 4.05
N HIS A 294 13.71 8.06 2.85
CA HIS A 294 14.37 9.04 1.99
C HIS A 294 13.47 10.24 1.65
N ASN A 295 14.03 11.27 1.03
CA ASN A 295 13.29 12.47 0.64
C ASN A 295 13.02 12.58 -0.87
N ARG A 296 13.30 11.53 -1.65
CA ARG A 296 12.87 11.40 -3.05
C ARG A 296 11.36 11.14 -3.14
N ASN A 297 10.58 12.09 -2.64
CA ASN A 297 9.14 12.05 -2.66
C ASN A 297 8.64 12.10 -4.12
N ILE A 298 7.53 11.46 -4.41
CA ILE A 298 6.81 11.62 -5.68
C ILE A 298 5.82 12.77 -5.58
N GLU A 299 5.35 13.31 -6.69
CA GLU A 299 4.27 14.29 -6.71
C GLU A 299 2.93 13.59 -6.96
N ASN A 300 2.01 13.71 -6.00
CA ASN A 300 0.69 13.12 -6.04
C ASN A 300 -0.34 14.11 -6.63
N PHE A 301 -1.23 13.61 -7.46
CA PHE A 301 -2.28 14.42 -8.09
C PHE A 301 -3.64 13.69 -8.12
N TYR A 302 -4.72 14.46 -8.14
CA TYR A 302 -6.05 13.91 -8.34
C TYR A 302 -6.38 13.74 -9.82
N THR A 303 -6.82 12.54 -10.20
CA THR A 303 -7.33 12.29 -11.54
C THR A 303 -8.75 12.87 -11.70
N PRO A 304 -9.18 13.23 -12.92
CA PRO A 304 -10.49 13.86 -13.16
C PRO A 304 -11.68 13.03 -12.65
N GLU A 305 -11.58 11.70 -12.66
CA GLU A 305 -12.65 10.81 -12.21
C GLU A 305 -13.01 11.05 -10.74
N ARG A 306 -12.03 11.43 -9.89
CA ARG A 306 -12.25 11.74 -8.47
C ARG A 306 -13.22 12.91 -8.27
N ARG A 307 -13.33 13.82 -9.25
CA ARG A 307 -14.17 15.02 -9.18
C ARG A 307 -15.62 14.79 -9.66
N THR A 308 -15.93 13.61 -10.19
CA THR A 308 -17.29 13.25 -10.60
C THR A 308 -18.18 12.88 -9.42
N ASP A 309 -19.51 12.90 -9.57
CA ASP A 309 -20.43 12.49 -8.50
C ASP A 309 -20.23 11.02 -8.08
N ALA A 310 -20.02 10.13 -9.05
CA ALA A 310 -19.71 8.72 -8.79
C ALA A 310 -18.35 8.57 -8.08
N GLY A 311 -17.35 9.35 -8.50
CA GLY A 311 -16.03 9.41 -7.85
C GLY A 311 -16.12 9.89 -6.41
N PHE A 312 -16.89 10.95 -6.15
CA PHE A 312 -17.16 11.46 -4.82
C PHE A 312 -17.76 10.39 -3.90
N VAL A 313 -18.86 9.74 -4.33
CA VAL A 313 -19.50 8.67 -3.55
C VAL A 313 -18.54 7.51 -3.29
N ALA A 314 -17.76 7.09 -4.29
CA ALA A 314 -16.79 6.01 -4.14
C ALA A 314 -15.68 6.37 -3.13
N TYR A 315 -15.11 7.58 -3.20
CA TYR A 315 -14.05 8.02 -2.29
C TYR A 315 -14.56 8.22 -0.86
N GLN A 316 -15.74 8.83 -0.67
CA GLN A 316 -16.30 8.97 0.68
C GLN A 316 -16.68 7.61 1.27
N THR A 317 -17.15 6.65 0.45
CA THR A 317 -17.35 5.25 0.90
C THR A 317 -16.04 4.64 1.38
N ARG A 318 -14.95 4.83 0.62
CA ARG A 318 -13.63 4.33 1.00
C ARG A 318 -13.09 4.92 2.28
N PHE A 319 -13.30 6.22 2.47
CA PHE A 319 -12.89 6.90 3.68
C PHE A 319 -13.71 6.46 4.90
N VAL A 320 -15.03 6.30 4.76
CA VAL A 320 -15.85 5.72 5.85
C VAL A 320 -15.42 4.29 6.19
N LYS A 321 -15.23 3.42 5.18
CA LYS A 321 -14.74 2.05 5.44
C LYS A 321 -13.37 2.05 6.12
N PHE A 322 -12.49 2.97 5.75
CA PHE A 322 -11.21 3.18 6.43
C PHE A 322 -11.43 3.50 7.92
N LEU A 323 -12.26 4.49 8.25
CA LEU A 323 -12.57 4.85 9.65
C LEU A 323 -13.13 3.66 10.45
N LEU A 324 -13.99 2.85 9.84
CA LEU A 324 -14.55 1.66 10.47
C LEU A 324 -13.49 0.58 10.72
N SER A 325 -12.55 0.41 9.79
CA SER A 325 -11.46 -0.56 9.93
C SER A 325 -10.54 -0.24 11.10
N MET A 326 -10.43 1.04 11.49
CA MET A 326 -9.56 1.50 12.58
C MET A 326 -9.99 0.99 13.97
N LEU A 327 -11.23 0.52 14.16
CA LEU A 327 -11.59 -0.18 15.41
C LEU A 327 -10.72 -1.43 15.59
N TYR A 328 -10.54 -2.17 14.50
CA TYR A 328 -9.82 -3.43 14.48
C TYR A 328 -8.32 -3.21 14.33
N PHE A 329 -7.91 -2.33 13.41
CA PHE A 329 -6.48 -2.10 13.16
C PHE A 329 -5.79 -1.39 14.31
N ASN A 330 -6.40 -0.40 14.99
CA ASN A 330 -5.76 0.21 16.16
C ASN A 330 -5.48 -0.83 17.25
N PHE A 331 -6.41 -1.75 17.49
CA PHE A 331 -6.19 -2.87 18.41
C PHE A 331 -5.00 -3.72 17.96
N VAL A 332 -4.93 -4.09 16.68
CA VAL A 332 -3.83 -4.92 16.17
C VAL A 332 -2.49 -4.18 16.21
N TYR A 333 -2.46 -2.89 15.90
CA TYR A 333 -1.27 -2.04 15.99
C TYR A 333 -0.76 -1.92 17.43
N ASP A 334 -1.66 -1.69 18.41
CA ASP A 334 -1.30 -1.67 19.83
C ASP A 334 -0.69 -3.01 20.27
N ARG A 335 -1.27 -4.14 19.82
CA ARG A 335 -0.78 -5.49 20.13
C ARG A 335 0.56 -5.79 19.46
N MET A 336 0.77 -5.34 18.23
CA MET A 336 2.06 -5.44 17.53
C MET A 336 3.13 -4.60 18.22
N GLY A 337 2.85 -3.34 18.53
CA GLY A 337 3.77 -2.47 19.27
C GLY A 337 4.15 -3.04 20.64
N ALA A 338 3.19 -3.63 21.37
CA ALA A 338 3.46 -4.32 22.63
C ALA A 338 4.30 -5.60 22.46
N ALA A 339 4.11 -6.33 21.36
CA ALA A 339 4.87 -7.54 21.06
C ALA A 339 6.32 -7.21 20.63
N GLY A 340 6.54 -6.11 19.92
CA GLY A 340 7.86 -5.67 19.50
C GLY A 340 8.61 -6.75 18.71
N ALA A 341 9.89 -6.97 19.05
CA ALA A 341 10.73 -8.01 18.48
C ALA A 341 10.20 -9.45 18.64
N SER A 342 9.23 -9.71 19.55
CA SER A 342 8.62 -11.05 19.68
C SER A 342 7.71 -11.42 18.51
N LEU A 343 7.37 -10.46 17.64
CA LEU A 343 6.76 -10.70 16.34
C LEU A 343 7.66 -11.48 15.39
N LEU A 344 8.96 -11.61 15.70
CA LEU A 344 9.93 -12.32 14.90
C LEU A 344 10.25 -13.71 15.49
N ASP A 345 10.54 -14.67 14.63
CA ASP A 345 11.08 -15.98 14.99
C ASP A 345 12.60 -15.92 15.23
N ASP A 346 13.18 -17.05 15.62
CA ASP A 346 14.62 -17.15 15.89
C ASP A 346 15.49 -16.88 14.65
N ARG A 347 14.88 -16.93 13.45
CA ARG A 347 15.50 -16.59 12.16
C ARG A 347 15.18 -15.16 11.71
N GLN A 348 14.63 -14.34 12.61
CA GLN A 348 14.23 -12.95 12.37
C GLN A 348 13.12 -12.81 11.31
N ARG A 349 12.25 -13.82 11.18
CA ARG A 349 11.11 -13.81 10.24
C ARG A 349 9.81 -13.54 10.98
N VAL A 350 8.89 -12.83 10.34
CA VAL A 350 7.58 -12.53 10.93
C VAL A 350 6.81 -13.80 11.27
N ARG A 351 6.28 -13.87 12.50
CA ARG A 351 5.37 -14.90 12.99
C ARG A 351 3.94 -14.61 12.53
N ALA A 352 3.61 -15.00 11.30
CA ALA A 352 2.28 -14.79 10.71
C ALA A 352 1.12 -15.29 11.61
N ALA A 353 1.30 -16.41 12.31
CA ALA A 353 0.29 -16.96 13.23
C ALA A 353 -0.05 -16.01 14.42
N THR A 354 0.92 -15.23 14.89
CA THR A 354 0.68 -14.23 15.94
C THR A 354 -0.23 -13.11 15.41
N LEU A 355 0.00 -12.66 14.18
CA LEU A 355 -0.83 -11.63 13.53
C LEU A 355 -2.26 -12.13 13.31
N VAL A 356 -2.41 -13.37 12.85
CA VAL A 356 -3.73 -14.03 12.72
C VAL A 356 -4.47 -14.04 14.06
N ALA A 357 -3.78 -14.36 15.16
CA ALA A 357 -4.39 -14.35 16.49
C ALA A 357 -4.87 -12.94 16.88
N PHE A 358 -4.06 -11.89 16.66
CA PHE A 358 -4.46 -10.51 16.95
C PHE A 358 -5.65 -10.06 16.09
N LEU A 359 -5.66 -10.39 14.80
CA LEU A 359 -6.76 -10.08 13.90
C LEU A 359 -8.05 -10.77 14.35
N ARG A 360 -8.00 -12.08 14.66
CA ARG A 360 -9.16 -12.83 15.15
C ARG A 360 -9.68 -12.26 16.48
N GLU A 361 -8.78 -11.96 17.42
CA GLU A 361 -9.13 -11.31 18.70
C GLU A 361 -9.82 -9.95 18.47
N SER A 362 -9.35 -9.15 17.51
CA SER A 362 -9.97 -7.86 17.20
C SER A 362 -11.42 -7.98 16.71
N THR A 363 -11.79 -9.08 16.03
CA THR A 363 -13.16 -9.27 15.51
C THR A 363 -14.21 -9.47 16.62
N GLU A 364 -13.76 -9.75 17.84
CA GLU A 364 -14.60 -9.93 19.03
C GLU A 364 -14.90 -8.61 19.76
N LEU A 365 -14.29 -7.50 19.33
CA LEU A 365 -14.49 -6.18 19.92
C LEU A 365 -15.93 -5.70 19.81
N ASP A 366 -16.38 -4.96 20.83
CA ASP A 366 -17.68 -4.30 20.81
C ASP A 366 -17.72 -3.20 19.73
N ARG A 367 -18.81 -3.18 18.96
CA ARG A 367 -18.97 -2.30 17.80
C ARG A 367 -19.46 -0.89 18.14
N THR A 368 -19.67 -0.57 19.43
CA THR A 368 -20.17 0.74 19.85
C THR A 368 -19.32 1.89 19.33
N GLU A 369 -17.99 1.77 19.31
CA GLU A 369 -17.11 2.82 18.77
C GLU A 369 -17.37 3.06 17.27
N ASN A 370 -17.53 2.01 16.48
CA ASN A 370 -17.85 2.14 15.05
C ASN A 370 -19.27 2.67 14.81
N VAL A 371 -20.23 2.33 15.67
CA VAL A 371 -21.58 2.92 15.66
C VAL A 371 -21.48 4.43 15.87
N LEU A 372 -20.71 4.88 16.86
CA LEU A 372 -20.49 6.30 17.14
C LEU A 372 -19.75 7.01 15.99
N ARG A 373 -18.73 6.39 15.39
CA ARG A 373 -18.05 6.94 14.21
C ARG A 373 -19.03 7.22 13.08
N LEU A 374 -19.98 6.31 12.80
CA LEU A 374 -21.00 6.52 11.78
C LEU A 374 -21.97 7.63 12.13
N ASP A 375 -22.33 7.79 13.41
CA ASP A 375 -23.19 8.90 13.87
C ASP A 375 -22.47 10.24 13.72
N SER A 376 -21.18 10.30 14.06
CA SER A 376 -20.35 11.48 13.85
C SER A 376 -20.25 11.84 12.37
N VAL A 377 -19.97 10.87 11.48
CA VAL A 377 -19.93 11.14 10.03
C VAL A 377 -21.28 11.63 9.50
N ASP A 378 -22.40 10.98 9.87
CA ASP A 378 -23.74 11.42 9.44
C ASP A 378 -24.03 12.87 9.88
N GLY A 379 -23.80 13.19 11.16
CA GLY A 379 -24.02 14.53 11.70
C GLY A 379 -23.14 15.59 11.01
N SER A 380 -21.84 15.31 10.89
CA SER A 380 -20.87 16.15 10.20
C SER A 380 -21.24 16.40 8.75
N TYR A 381 -21.61 15.36 8.00
CA TYR A 381 -21.93 15.49 6.58
C TYR A 381 -23.26 16.19 6.34
N ARG A 382 -24.24 16.02 7.23
CA ARG A 382 -25.49 16.80 7.20
C ARG A 382 -25.24 18.28 7.47
N LYS A 383 -24.30 18.62 8.38
CA LYS A 383 -23.88 20.02 8.63
C LYS A 383 -23.29 20.67 7.37
N LEU A 384 -22.48 19.92 6.61
CA LEU A 384 -21.92 20.40 5.34
C LEU A 384 -22.99 20.61 4.24
N GLY A 385 -24.07 19.83 4.26
CA GLY A 385 -25.16 19.94 3.29
C GLY A 385 -24.81 19.42 1.89
N GLY A 386 -25.64 19.76 0.90
CA GLY A 386 -25.40 19.44 -0.51
C GLY A 386 -25.12 17.94 -0.77
N ARG A 387 -24.03 17.67 -1.50
CA ARG A 387 -23.60 16.29 -1.82
C ARG A 387 -23.22 15.45 -0.59
N TYR A 388 -22.75 16.09 0.48
CA TYR A 388 -22.41 15.39 1.73
C TYR A 388 -23.66 14.92 2.46
N ALA A 389 -24.71 15.74 2.55
CA ALA A 389 -25.99 15.32 3.12
C ALA A 389 -26.64 14.19 2.32
N GLN A 390 -26.56 14.22 0.98
CA GLN A 390 -27.02 13.12 0.13
C GLN A 390 -26.22 11.83 0.37
N PHE A 391 -24.90 11.94 0.56
CA PHE A 391 -24.07 10.80 0.93
C PHE A 391 -24.42 10.27 2.33
N ALA A 392 -24.76 11.14 3.28
CA ALA A 392 -25.21 10.74 4.62
C ALA A 392 -26.50 9.90 4.56
N ASP A 393 -27.43 10.22 3.65
CA ASP A 393 -28.63 9.38 3.43
C ASP A 393 -28.28 7.98 2.89
N LEU A 394 -27.30 7.89 1.97
CA LEU A 394 -26.77 6.61 1.50
C LEU A 394 -26.08 5.83 2.62
N LEU A 395 -25.34 6.53 3.47
CA LEU A 395 -24.64 5.95 4.62
C LEU A 395 -25.63 5.37 5.63
N ALA A 396 -26.67 6.12 5.97
CA ALA A 396 -27.74 5.68 6.87
C ALA A 396 -28.42 4.40 6.36
N ALA A 397 -28.70 4.32 5.05
CA ALA A 397 -29.30 3.14 4.43
C ALA A 397 -28.38 1.90 4.44
N ARG A 398 -27.05 2.09 4.51
CA ARG A 398 -26.04 1.02 4.46
C ARG A 398 -25.38 0.72 5.80
N ARG A 399 -25.79 1.40 6.87
CA ARG A 399 -25.13 1.36 8.20
C ARG A 399 -24.83 -0.06 8.68
N GLY A 400 -25.85 -0.93 8.75
CA GLY A 400 -25.69 -2.30 9.24
C GLY A 400 -24.68 -3.09 8.40
N ARG A 401 -24.83 -3.02 7.07
CA ARG A 401 -23.95 -3.69 6.11
C ARG A 401 -22.50 -3.23 6.23
N LEU A 402 -22.23 -1.92 6.33
CA LEU A 402 -20.86 -1.39 6.43
C LEU A 402 -20.15 -1.86 7.70
N LEU A 403 -20.88 -1.94 8.81
CA LEU A 403 -20.32 -2.46 10.05
C LEU A 403 -20.03 -3.97 9.99
N ASP A 404 -20.87 -4.74 9.28
CA ASP A 404 -20.64 -6.17 9.06
C ASP A 404 -19.45 -6.40 8.11
N GLU A 405 -19.38 -5.62 7.03
CA GLU A 405 -18.25 -5.64 6.08
C GLU A 405 -16.93 -5.29 6.76
N ALA A 406 -16.90 -4.26 7.63
CA ALA A 406 -15.67 -3.89 8.32
C ALA A 406 -15.10 -5.02 9.19
N ARG A 407 -15.96 -5.85 9.81
CA ARG A 407 -15.52 -7.05 10.54
C ARG A 407 -15.10 -8.15 9.58
N GLN A 408 -15.89 -8.40 8.53
CA GLN A 408 -15.60 -9.44 7.53
C GLN A 408 -14.27 -9.19 6.84
N ASP A 409 -13.93 -7.94 6.52
CA ASP A 409 -12.67 -7.54 5.91
C ASP A 409 -11.46 -7.99 6.77
N ILE A 410 -11.60 -8.00 8.10
CA ILE A 410 -10.56 -8.46 9.05
C ILE A 410 -10.50 -9.99 9.12
N GLU A 411 -11.65 -10.66 9.13
CA GLU A 411 -11.74 -12.12 9.09
C GLU A 411 -11.12 -12.68 7.80
N ASP A 412 -11.41 -12.03 6.67
CA ASP A 412 -10.89 -12.37 5.35
C ASP A 412 -9.38 -12.11 5.26
N PHE A 413 -8.90 -11.03 5.89
CA PHE A 413 -7.46 -10.79 5.98
C PHE A 413 -6.74 -11.88 6.80
N ALA A 414 -7.29 -12.26 7.95
CA ALA A 414 -6.74 -13.35 8.76
C ALA A 414 -6.70 -14.67 7.97
N LEU A 415 -7.77 -14.99 7.24
CA LEU A 415 -7.82 -16.17 6.36
C LEU A 415 -6.76 -16.11 5.25
N LEU A 416 -6.56 -14.94 4.64
CA LEU A 416 -5.56 -14.76 3.60
C LEU A 416 -4.13 -14.96 4.14
N ILE A 417 -3.82 -14.45 5.35
CA ILE A 417 -2.52 -14.69 6.01
C ILE A 417 -2.29 -16.19 6.25
N GLU A 418 -3.30 -16.93 6.72
CA GLU A 418 -3.21 -18.38 6.96
C GLU A 418 -2.89 -19.16 5.66
N ALA A 419 -3.40 -18.70 4.52
CA ALA A 419 -3.18 -19.31 3.22
C ALA A 419 -1.92 -18.82 2.49
N TRP A 420 -1.26 -17.76 2.99
CA TRP A 420 -0.25 -17.03 2.23
C TRP A 420 1.01 -17.83 1.91
N ASP A 421 1.56 -18.50 2.91
CA ASP A 421 2.81 -19.26 2.77
C ASP A 421 2.68 -20.42 1.74
N PRO A 422 1.59 -21.21 1.72
CA PRO A 422 1.28 -22.11 0.61
C PRO A 422 1.18 -21.43 -0.76
N LEU A 423 0.51 -20.27 -0.86
CA LEU A 423 0.36 -19.53 -2.11
C LEU A 423 1.70 -19.03 -2.65
N VAL A 424 2.55 -18.46 -1.80
CA VAL A 424 3.91 -18.00 -2.18
C VAL A 424 4.75 -19.17 -2.69
N ARG A 425 4.73 -20.32 -2.01
CA ARG A 425 5.44 -21.52 -2.48
C ARG A 425 4.94 -21.97 -3.85
N ALA A 426 3.62 -22.09 -4.02
CA ALA A 426 3.02 -22.48 -5.28
C ALA A 426 3.33 -21.48 -6.41
N SER A 427 3.44 -20.20 -6.07
CA SER A 427 3.77 -19.13 -7.00
C SER A 427 5.16 -19.30 -7.62
N ARG A 428 6.17 -19.66 -6.83
CA ARG A 428 7.55 -19.90 -7.29
C ARG A 428 7.65 -21.01 -8.34
N ASP A 429 6.74 -21.98 -8.29
CA ASP A 429 6.67 -23.11 -9.22
C ASP A 429 5.64 -22.87 -10.35
N THR A 430 5.11 -21.65 -10.47
CA THR A 430 4.11 -21.29 -11.46
C THR A 430 4.68 -20.28 -12.44
N GLU A 431 4.78 -20.69 -13.71
CA GLU A 431 5.21 -19.78 -14.77
C GLU A 431 4.15 -18.69 -15.00
N LEU A 432 4.64 -17.45 -15.14
CA LEU A 432 3.86 -16.36 -15.72
C LEU A 432 3.64 -16.74 -17.19
N GLY A 433 2.38 -16.83 -17.63
CA GLY A 433 2.06 -17.19 -19.01
C GLY A 433 2.79 -16.26 -19.97
N ARG A 434 3.15 -16.73 -21.18
CA ARG A 434 3.89 -15.93 -22.16
C ARG A 434 3.21 -14.57 -22.37
N THR A 435 3.83 -13.52 -21.86
CA THR A 435 3.57 -12.15 -22.28
C THR A 435 4.20 -12.00 -23.67
N GLY A 436 3.38 -11.83 -24.69
CA GLY A 436 3.90 -11.49 -26.02
C GLY A 436 4.61 -10.14 -25.98
N PRO A 437 5.59 -9.90 -26.88
CA PRO A 437 6.03 -8.54 -27.16
C PRO A 437 4.89 -7.68 -27.72
#